data_AF-A0A1I8NL01-F1
#
_entry.id   AF-A0A1I8NL01-F1
#
_cell.length_a   1.000
_cell.length_b   1.000
_cell.length_c   1.000
_cell.angle_alpha   90.00
_cell.angle_beta   90.00
_cell.angle_gamma   90.00
#
_symmetry.space_group_name_H-M   'P 1'
#
loop_
_entity.id
_entity.type
_entity.pdbx_description
1 polymer ?
#
loop_
_entity_poly.entity_id
_entity_poly.type
_entity_poly.pdbx_seq_one_letter_code
_entity_poly.pdbx_strand_id
1 'polypeptide(L)'
;MSPNNSVQDSSFRELNVERINKFSLVAFHNNELHIVDSKRIKQREGDNCTVNFKGCFYAARLILSSASPFGKTRRVRWTREEREAIESIFGVPTTLEKLQYFKQCANAVKHKCLNLRTTTQVKTWINNQQKKWQDSSLFIYYIFVPHSSDEQFQRSNSSYLYLNIMYNYLSKKKRK
;
A
#
# COMPACT_ATOMS: atom_id res chain seq x y z
N MET A 1 23.19 -59.24 -25.55
CA MET A 1 23.83 -58.30 -24.61
C MET A 1 23.23 -56.93 -24.87
N SER A 2 22.33 -56.50 -24.01
CA SER A 2 21.58 -55.24 -24.14
C SER A 2 22.21 -54.16 -23.26
N PRO A 3 22.28 -52.89 -23.68
CA PRO A 3 22.72 -51.82 -22.80
C PRO A 3 21.54 -51.31 -21.97
N ASN A 4 21.66 -51.45 -20.66
CA ASN A 4 20.88 -50.70 -19.67
C ASN A 4 21.42 -49.27 -19.62
N ASN A 5 20.56 -48.29 -19.89
CA ASN A 5 20.76 -46.91 -19.42
C ASN A 5 19.41 -46.38 -18.94
N SER A 6 19.17 -46.54 -17.64
CA SER A 6 18.08 -45.88 -16.92
C SER A 6 18.43 -44.40 -16.78
N VAL A 7 17.83 -43.56 -17.63
CA VAL A 7 17.82 -42.12 -17.45
C VAL A 7 17.04 -41.82 -16.18
N GLN A 8 17.74 -41.31 -15.16
CA GLN A 8 17.12 -40.85 -13.92
C GLN A 8 16.23 -39.65 -14.24
N ASP A 9 14.94 -39.84 -14.02
CA ASP A 9 13.89 -38.85 -14.13
C ASP A 9 14.15 -37.74 -13.10
N SER A 10 14.63 -36.60 -13.59
CA SER A 10 15.04 -35.46 -12.77
C SER A 10 13.81 -34.79 -12.16
N SER A 11 13.62 -35.02 -10.86
CA SER A 11 12.73 -34.35 -9.91
C SER A 11 11.89 -33.19 -10.48
N PHE A 12 10.65 -33.49 -10.84
CA PHE A 12 9.62 -32.47 -10.99
C PHE A 12 9.31 -31.94 -9.59
N ARG A 13 9.95 -30.83 -9.21
CA ARG A 13 9.65 -30.15 -7.94
C ARG A 13 8.21 -29.64 -8.04
N GLU A 14 7.30 -30.19 -7.23
CA GLU A 14 5.96 -29.64 -7.03
C GLU A 14 6.08 -28.16 -6.67
N LEU A 15 5.75 -27.31 -7.64
CA LEU A 15 5.68 -25.88 -7.44
C LEU A 15 4.47 -25.61 -6.55
N ASN A 16 4.75 -25.16 -5.33
CA ASN A 16 3.77 -24.77 -4.33
C ASN A 16 2.85 -23.67 -4.91
N VAL A 17 1.66 -24.08 -5.37
CA VAL A 17 0.67 -23.28 -6.15
C VAL A 17 0.17 -22.05 -5.39
N GLU A 18 0.35 -21.99 -4.07
CA GLU A 18 -0.14 -20.91 -3.22
C GLU A 18 0.66 -19.60 -3.36
N ARG A 19 1.85 -19.62 -3.99
CA ARG A 19 2.64 -18.42 -4.32
C ARG A 19 2.88 -18.29 -5.83
N ILE A 20 1.84 -18.44 -6.65
CA ILE A 20 1.94 -18.05 -8.05
C ILE A 20 2.11 -16.53 -8.11
N ASN A 21 3.37 -16.09 -8.08
CA ASN A 21 3.76 -14.81 -8.63
C ASN A 21 3.29 -14.81 -10.08
N LYS A 22 2.53 -13.79 -10.48
CA LYS A 22 2.12 -13.64 -11.88
C LYS A 22 3.36 -13.77 -12.76
N PHE A 23 3.33 -14.72 -13.68
CA PHE A 23 4.40 -15.01 -14.61
C PHE A 23 3.94 -14.75 -16.03
N SER A 24 4.92 -14.60 -16.91
CA SER A 24 4.68 -14.31 -18.31
C SER A 24 5.73 -14.99 -19.16
N LEU A 25 5.28 -15.58 -20.27
CA LEU A 25 6.12 -16.19 -21.28
C LEU A 25 6.47 -15.11 -22.32
N VAL A 26 7.76 -14.88 -22.53
CA VAL A 26 8.28 -13.89 -23.48
C VAL A 26 9.22 -14.54 -24.49
N ALA A 27 9.20 -14.05 -25.72
CA ALA A 27 10.14 -14.42 -26.77
C ALA A 27 11.09 -13.25 -27.03
N PHE A 28 12.39 -13.46 -26.86
CA PHE A 28 13.41 -12.48 -27.24
C PHE A 28 13.68 -12.51 -28.75
N HIS A 29 14.46 -11.54 -29.26
CA HIS A 29 14.73 -11.37 -30.69
C HIS A 29 15.39 -12.59 -31.36
N ASN A 30 16.05 -13.44 -30.58
CA ASN A 30 16.64 -14.72 -30.98
C ASN A 30 15.64 -15.90 -30.95
N ASN A 31 14.33 -15.63 -30.81
CA ASN A 31 13.27 -16.63 -30.60
C ASN A 31 13.43 -17.47 -29.32
N GLU A 32 14.29 -17.07 -28.40
CA GLU A 32 14.46 -17.77 -27.13
C GLU A 32 13.30 -17.45 -26.20
N LEU A 33 12.65 -18.50 -25.69
CA LEU A 33 11.49 -18.42 -24.82
C LEU A 33 11.92 -18.41 -23.36
N HIS A 34 11.47 -17.40 -22.61
CA HIS A 34 11.78 -17.26 -21.20
C HIS A 34 10.51 -17.03 -20.39
N ILE A 35 10.45 -17.67 -19.22
CA ILE A 35 9.43 -17.39 -18.20
C ILE A 35 10.00 -16.34 -17.26
N VAL A 36 9.31 -15.21 -17.16
CA VAL A 36 9.71 -14.10 -16.30
C VAL A 36 8.54 -13.66 -15.43
N ASP A 37 8.84 -13.08 -14.27
CA ASP A 37 7.81 -12.45 -13.45
C ASP A 37 7.13 -11.33 -14.25
N SER A 38 5.80 -11.27 -14.23
CA SER A 38 5.03 -10.23 -14.94
C SER A 38 5.39 -8.81 -14.47
N LYS A 39 5.90 -8.65 -13.24
CA LYS A 39 6.37 -7.35 -12.71
C LYS A 39 7.59 -6.81 -13.46
N ARG A 40 8.35 -7.67 -14.14
CA ARG A 40 9.54 -7.31 -14.92
C ARG A 40 9.20 -6.88 -16.34
N ILE A 41 7.92 -6.99 -16.73
CA ILE A 41 7.44 -6.69 -18.07
C ILE A 41 6.75 -5.32 -18.08
N LYS A 42 7.12 -4.50 -19.06
CA LYS A 42 6.41 -3.27 -19.43
C LYS A 42 5.89 -3.43 -20.85
N GLN A 43 4.58 -3.60 -21.01
CA GLN A 43 3.94 -3.69 -22.32
C GLN A 43 3.90 -2.30 -22.95
N ARG A 44 4.30 -2.19 -24.23
CA ARG A 44 4.30 -0.91 -24.97
C ARG A 44 3.08 -0.80 -25.86
N GLU A 45 2.88 -1.77 -26.75
CA GLU A 45 1.83 -1.77 -27.76
C GLU A 45 1.63 -3.20 -28.29
N GLY A 46 0.40 -3.69 -28.32
CA GLY A 46 0.11 -5.08 -28.69
C GLY A 46 0.96 -6.08 -27.89
N ASP A 47 1.58 -7.02 -28.58
CA ASP A 47 2.43 -8.06 -27.97
C ASP A 47 3.86 -7.58 -27.69
N ASN A 48 4.25 -6.39 -28.15
CA ASN A 48 5.61 -5.88 -27.95
C ASN A 48 5.79 -5.38 -26.52
N CYS A 49 6.80 -5.91 -25.83
CA CYS A 49 7.09 -5.58 -24.44
C CYS A 49 8.60 -5.36 -24.20
N THR A 50 8.90 -4.67 -23.10
CA THR A 50 10.25 -4.53 -22.58
C THR A 50 10.38 -5.35 -21.30
N VAL A 51 11.37 -6.23 -21.24
CA VAL A 51 11.58 -7.16 -20.13
C VAL A 51 12.87 -6.79 -19.40
N ASN A 52 12.80 -6.64 -18.08
CA ASN A 52 14.00 -6.56 -17.23
C ASN A 52 14.50 -7.97 -16.93
N PHE A 53 15.58 -8.35 -17.61
CA PHE A 53 16.22 -9.65 -17.46
C PHE A 53 17.68 -9.44 -17.04
N LYS A 54 18.11 -10.10 -15.96
CA LYS A 54 19.48 -9.99 -15.42
C LYS A 54 19.98 -8.53 -15.23
N GLY A 55 19.08 -7.60 -14.90
CA GLY A 55 19.42 -6.19 -14.65
C GLY A 55 19.43 -5.30 -15.90
N CYS A 56 19.23 -5.86 -17.09
CA CYS A 56 19.16 -5.13 -18.35
C CYS A 56 17.75 -5.16 -18.95
N PHE A 57 17.42 -4.17 -19.77
CA PHE A 57 16.15 -4.08 -20.45
C PHE A 57 16.27 -4.56 -21.89
N TYR A 58 15.46 -5.55 -22.26
CA TYR A 58 15.45 -6.13 -23.59
C TYR A 58 14.08 -5.97 -24.24
N ALA A 59 14.07 -5.77 -25.55
CA ALA A 59 12.85 -5.88 -26.34
C ALA A 59 12.48 -7.36 -26.48
N ALA A 60 11.22 -7.68 -26.24
CA ALA A 60 10.68 -9.03 -26.35
C ALA A 60 9.21 -8.99 -26.82
N ARG A 61 8.70 -10.13 -27.25
CA ARG A 61 7.29 -10.35 -27.55
C ARG A 61 6.63 -11.13 -26.43
N LEU A 62 5.55 -10.60 -25.87
CA LEU A 62 4.73 -11.29 -24.87
C LEU A 62 3.89 -12.36 -25.57
N ILE A 63 4.07 -13.63 -25.17
CA ILE A 63 3.34 -14.77 -25.73
C ILE A 63 2.13 -15.10 -24.85
N LEU A 64 2.35 -15.17 -23.54
CA LEU A 64 1.32 -15.53 -22.58
C LEU A 64 1.54 -14.79 -21.27
N SER A 65 0.46 -14.37 -20.62
CA SER A 65 0.49 -13.74 -19.30
C SER A 65 -0.50 -14.45 -18.40
N SER A 66 -0.07 -14.84 -17.20
CA SER A 66 -0.98 -15.31 -16.14
C SER A 66 -1.78 -14.11 -15.62
N ALA A 67 -2.84 -13.72 -16.32
CA ALA A 67 -3.75 -12.69 -15.84
C ALA A 67 -4.48 -13.21 -14.59
N SER A 68 -4.73 -12.32 -13.62
CA SER A 68 -5.60 -12.70 -12.50
C SER A 68 -7.02 -12.89 -13.03
N PRO A 69 -7.75 -13.96 -12.62
CA PRO A 69 -9.14 -14.15 -13.03
C PRO A 69 -10.05 -13.00 -12.55
N PHE A 70 -9.62 -12.24 -11.55
CA PHE A 70 -10.37 -11.12 -10.96
C PHE A 70 -10.07 -9.76 -11.62
N GLY A 71 -9.31 -9.74 -12.72
CA GLY A 71 -9.02 -8.52 -13.47
C GLY A 71 -8.17 -7.48 -12.72
N LYS A 72 -8.16 -6.25 -13.22
CA LYS A 72 -7.47 -5.11 -12.57
C LYS A 72 -8.35 -4.57 -11.44
N THR A 73 -7.90 -4.70 -10.19
CA THR A 73 -8.56 -4.06 -9.04
C THR A 73 -8.52 -2.53 -9.18
N ARG A 74 -9.67 -1.88 -9.36
CA ARG A 74 -9.77 -0.42 -9.36
C ARG A 74 -9.80 0.10 -7.93
N ARG A 75 -8.88 1.00 -7.58
CA ARG A 75 -8.90 1.70 -6.29
C ARG A 75 -9.90 2.85 -6.36
N VAL A 76 -11.01 2.75 -5.63
CA VAL A 76 -12.00 3.82 -5.52
C VAL A 76 -11.61 4.77 -4.39
N ARG A 77 -11.35 6.04 -4.72
CA ARG A 77 -10.96 7.08 -3.76
C ARG A 77 -12.13 7.43 -2.82
N TRP A 78 -11.82 7.86 -1.60
CA TRP A 78 -12.82 8.35 -0.63
C TRP A 78 -13.27 9.76 -1.01
N THR A 79 -14.56 9.90 -1.27
CA THR A 79 -15.23 11.18 -1.59
C THR A 79 -15.29 12.09 -0.36
N ARG A 80 -15.76 13.32 -0.52
CA ARG A 80 -15.84 14.28 0.59
C ARG A 80 -17.01 13.92 1.51
N GLU A 81 -18.13 13.57 0.91
CA GLU A 81 -19.39 13.20 1.55
C GLU A 81 -19.19 11.94 2.41
N GLU A 82 -18.46 10.94 1.89
CA GLU A 82 -18.09 9.75 2.65
C GLU A 82 -17.24 10.10 3.89
N ARG A 83 -16.32 11.05 3.76
CA ARG A 83 -15.45 11.47 4.87
C ARG A 83 -16.24 12.21 5.94
N GLU A 84 -17.07 13.16 5.53
CA GLU A 84 -17.94 13.93 6.42
C GLU A 84 -18.95 13.01 7.16
N ALA A 85 -19.50 12.00 6.48
CA ALA A 85 -20.36 11.02 7.14
C ALA A 85 -19.62 10.17 8.18
N ILE A 86 -18.39 9.74 7.88
CA ILE A 86 -17.57 9.00 8.86
C ILE A 86 -17.23 9.90 10.06
N GLU A 87 -16.86 11.16 9.81
CA GLU A 87 -16.59 12.14 10.86
C GLU A 87 -17.84 12.43 11.71
N SER A 88 -19.02 12.47 11.11
CA SER A 88 -20.28 12.65 11.84
C SER A 88 -20.63 11.45 12.72
N ILE A 89 -20.39 10.22 12.25
CA ILE A 89 -20.76 8.98 12.98
C ILE A 89 -19.76 8.66 14.09
N PHE A 90 -18.47 8.79 13.82
CA PHE A 90 -17.40 8.34 14.71
C PHE A 90 -16.66 9.48 15.39
N GLY A 91 -16.85 10.73 14.95
CA GLY A 91 -15.95 11.84 15.28
C GLY A 91 -14.72 11.85 14.37
N VAL A 92 -13.83 12.82 14.63
CA VAL A 92 -12.62 13.01 13.82
C VAL A 92 -11.71 11.77 13.93
N PRO A 93 -11.47 11.01 12.84
CA PRO A 93 -10.75 9.74 12.89
C PRO A 93 -9.33 9.83 13.44
N THR A 94 -8.75 11.02 13.39
CA THR A 94 -7.36 11.32 13.76
C THR A 94 -7.17 11.43 15.27
N THR A 95 -8.25 11.76 15.99
CA THR A 95 -8.24 11.95 17.45
C THR A 95 -8.86 10.77 18.19
N LEU A 96 -9.22 9.70 17.48
CA LEU A 96 -9.81 8.51 18.09
C LEU A 96 -8.76 7.74 18.89
N GLU A 97 -9.00 7.59 20.20
CA GLU A 97 -8.14 6.86 21.13
C GLU A 97 -8.09 5.35 20.81
N LYS A 98 -9.24 4.78 20.43
CA LYS A 98 -9.39 3.35 20.14
C LYS A 98 -9.97 3.12 18.74
N LEU A 99 -9.54 2.02 18.12
CA LEU A 99 -10.10 1.59 16.84
C LEU A 99 -11.55 1.15 17.05
N GLN A 100 -12.45 1.66 16.20
CA GLN A 100 -13.88 1.39 16.29
C GLN A 100 -14.19 -0.10 16.10
N TYR A 101 -15.21 -0.58 16.80
CA TYR A 101 -15.64 -1.97 16.72
C TYR A 101 -16.26 -2.27 15.35
N PHE A 102 -16.11 -3.52 14.90
CA PHE A 102 -16.64 -3.96 13.60
C PHE A 102 -18.15 -3.74 13.48
N LYS A 103 -18.90 -3.95 14.57
CA LYS A 103 -20.36 -3.71 14.63
C LYS A 103 -20.73 -2.25 14.36
N GLN A 104 -19.94 -1.29 14.86
CA GLN A 104 -20.20 0.14 14.62
C GLN A 104 -19.90 0.51 13.16
N CYS A 105 -18.84 -0.06 12.58
CA CYS A 105 -18.54 0.08 11.15
C CYS A 105 -19.67 -0.50 10.28
N ALA A 106 -20.28 -1.62 10.69
CA ALA A 106 -21.38 -2.23 9.95
C ALA A 106 -22.63 -1.34 9.95
N ASN A 107 -22.87 -0.61 11.04
CA ASN A 107 -23.95 0.38 11.09
C ASN A 107 -23.65 1.61 10.22
N ALA A 108 -22.39 2.04 10.12
CA ALA A 108 -22.01 3.17 9.27
C ALA A 108 -22.22 2.92 7.78
N VAL A 109 -22.04 1.66 7.32
CA VAL A 109 -22.30 1.28 5.92
C VAL A 109 -23.78 1.45 5.53
N LYS A 110 -24.71 1.47 6.49
CA LYS A 110 -26.13 1.74 6.23
C LYS A 110 -26.39 3.21 5.86
N HIS A 111 -25.42 4.10 6.06
CA HIS A 111 -25.53 5.50 5.67
C HIS A 111 -25.55 5.64 4.14
N LYS A 112 -26.40 6.53 3.61
CA LYS A 112 -26.66 6.67 2.16
C LYS A 112 -25.39 6.81 1.31
N CYS A 113 -24.39 7.55 1.79
CA CYS A 113 -23.15 7.78 1.04
C CYS A 113 -22.08 6.69 1.24
N LEU A 114 -22.26 5.77 2.19
CA LEU A 114 -21.31 4.68 2.50
C LEU A 114 -21.82 3.31 2.06
N ASN A 115 -23.00 3.23 1.45
CA ASN A 115 -23.64 1.99 1.01
C ASN A 115 -22.83 1.20 -0.03
N LEU A 116 -21.93 1.85 -0.77
CA LEU A 116 -21.01 1.22 -1.72
C LEU A 116 -19.71 0.74 -1.05
N ARG A 117 -19.51 1.01 0.24
CA ARG A 117 -18.33 0.59 1.00
C ARG A 117 -18.63 -0.64 1.80
N THR A 118 -17.62 -1.51 1.93
CA THR A 118 -17.72 -2.63 2.86
C THR A 118 -17.31 -2.21 4.26
N THR A 119 -17.82 -2.92 5.27
CA THR A 119 -17.46 -2.71 6.68
C THR A 119 -15.94 -2.73 6.89
N THR A 120 -15.26 -3.65 6.22
CA THR A 120 -13.80 -3.76 6.25
C THR A 120 -13.13 -2.53 5.67
N GLN A 121 -13.61 -1.99 4.55
CA GLN A 121 -13.06 -0.78 3.95
C GLN A 121 -13.16 0.43 4.89
N VAL A 122 -14.32 0.62 5.55
CA VAL A 122 -14.52 1.69 6.53
C VAL A 122 -13.55 1.54 7.70
N LYS A 123 -13.46 0.34 8.30
CA LYS A 123 -12.55 0.07 9.42
C LYS A 123 -11.08 0.30 9.03
N THR A 124 -10.66 -0.19 7.87
CA THR A 124 -9.31 0.00 7.36
C THR A 124 -9.00 1.47 7.11
N TRP A 125 -9.95 2.24 6.59
CA TRP A 125 -9.74 3.67 6.36
C TRP A 125 -9.55 4.43 7.66
N ILE A 126 -10.40 4.21 8.67
CA ILE A 126 -10.27 4.83 9.99
C ILE A 126 -8.90 4.50 10.61
N ASN A 127 -8.50 3.23 10.61
CA ASN A 127 -7.21 2.79 11.12
C ASN A 127 -6.04 3.48 10.40
N ASN A 128 -6.13 3.63 9.07
CA ASN A 128 -5.10 4.31 8.29
C ASN A 128 -5.01 5.81 8.62
N GLN A 129 -6.13 6.47 8.95
CA GLN A 129 -6.08 7.85 9.41
C GLN A 129 -5.41 7.95 10.78
N GLN A 130 -5.75 7.07 11.74
CA GLN A 130 -5.11 7.03 13.06
C GLN A 130 -3.59 6.87 12.95
N LYS A 131 -3.14 5.91 12.14
CA LYS A 131 -1.70 5.65 11.94
C LYS A 131 -0.96 6.83 11.33
N LYS A 132 -1.51 7.47 10.30
CA LYS A 132 -0.89 8.66 9.69
C LYS A 132 -0.61 9.76 10.71
N TRP A 133 -1.51 9.94 11.68
CA TRP A 133 -1.33 10.92 12.74
C TRP A 133 -0.34 10.47 13.80
N GLN A 134 -0.32 9.19 14.16
CA GLN A 134 0.70 8.64 15.06
C GLN A 134 2.10 8.80 14.46
N ASP A 135 2.28 8.46 13.19
CA ASP A 135 3.57 8.60 12.50
C ASP A 135 4.00 10.07 12.38
N SER A 136 3.06 10.98 12.10
CA SER A 136 3.34 12.42 12.03
C SER A 136 3.63 13.03 13.40
N SER A 137 2.95 12.57 14.45
CA SER A 137 3.15 13.00 15.84
C SER A 137 4.52 12.55 16.37
N LEU A 138 4.91 11.30 16.08
CA LEU A 138 6.23 10.78 16.41
C LEU A 138 7.33 11.51 15.64
N PHE A 139 7.11 11.87 14.38
CA PHE A 139 8.05 12.67 13.59
C PHE A 139 8.28 14.06 14.20
N ILE A 140 7.22 14.73 14.66
CA ILE A 140 7.35 16.01 15.37
C ILE A 140 8.08 15.82 16.71
N TYR A 141 7.79 14.77 17.47
CA TYR A 141 8.50 14.47 18.71
C TYR A 141 10.00 14.21 18.48
N TYR A 142 10.37 13.44 17.47
CA TYR A 142 11.77 13.12 17.14
C TYR A 142 12.59 14.31 16.63
N ILE A 143 11.96 15.31 16.01
CA ILE A 143 12.66 16.55 15.62
C ILE A 143 12.94 17.44 16.85
N PHE A 144 12.11 17.34 17.90
CA PHE A 144 12.14 18.26 19.04
C PHE A 144 12.66 17.66 20.35
N VAL A 145 12.91 16.34 20.42
CA VAL A 145 13.67 15.74 21.52
C VAL A 145 15.16 15.90 21.21
N PRO A 146 15.91 16.71 21.97
CA PRO A 146 17.35 16.79 21.79
C PRO A 146 17.95 15.41 22.09
N HIS A 147 18.72 14.89 21.16
CA HIS A 147 19.57 13.72 21.40
C HIS A 147 20.54 14.10 22.52
N SER A 148 20.29 13.61 23.74
CA SER A 148 21.07 13.97 24.90
C SER A 148 22.44 13.31 24.85
N SER A 149 23.39 14.06 24.32
CA SER A 149 24.75 14.10 24.84
C SER A 149 25.19 15.55 24.70
N ASP A 150 25.42 16.16 25.86
CA ASP A 150 26.02 17.47 26.08
C ASP A 150 25.11 18.62 26.52
N GLU A 151 25.71 19.32 27.48
CA GLU A 151 25.21 20.24 28.49
C GLU A 151 24.51 21.50 27.98
N GLN A 152 23.62 22.02 28.84
CA GLN A 152 23.39 23.46 29.03
C GLN A 152 23.05 24.28 27.77
N PHE A 153 21.86 24.10 27.20
CA PHE A 153 21.31 25.11 26.28
C PHE A 153 20.06 25.78 26.86
N GLN A 154 20.21 27.07 27.12
CA GLN A 154 19.25 27.94 27.81
C GLN A 154 17.84 27.80 27.25
N ARG A 155 16.86 27.67 28.17
CA ARG A 155 15.43 27.87 27.93
C ARG A 155 15.21 29.28 27.39
N SER A 156 15.35 29.48 26.09
CA SER A 156 15.01 30.74 25.44
C SER A 156 13.51 30.79 25.17
N ASN A 157 12.93 31.98 25.36
CA ASN A 157 11.51 32.33 25.20
C ASN A 157 10.88 31.93 23.84
N SER A 158 11.66 31.38 22.90
CA SER A 158 11.23 30.95 21.56
C SER A 158 10.32 29.72 21.59
N SER A 159 10.59 28.74 22.46
CA SER A 159 9.80 27.50 22.53
C SER A 159 8.38 27.73 23.08
N TYR A 160 8.23 28.63 24.05
CA TYR A 160 6.91 29.06 24.54
C TYR A 160 6.15 29.91 23.51
N LEU A 161 6.85 30.78 22.76
CA LEU A 161 6.24 31.54 21.68
C LEU A 161 5.66 30.61 20.60
N TYR A 162 6.38 29.54 20.26
CA TYR A 162 5.98 28.58 19.24
C TYR A 162 4.81 27.69 19.66
N LEU A 163 4.80 27.23 20.91
CA LEU A 163 3.64 26.52 21.48
C LEU A 163 2.40 27.42 21.50
N ASN A 164 2.56 28.71 21.80
CA ASN A 164 1.46 29.68 21.76
C ASN A 164 0.94 29.95 20.34
N ILE A 165 1.83 30.02 19.34
CA ILE A 165 1.44 30.14 17.93
C ILE A 165 0.68 28.90 17.46
N MET A 166 1.16 27.71 17.81
CA MET A 166 0.49 26.44 17.50
C MET A 166 -0.87 26.33 18.19
N TYR A 167 -0.97 26.68 19.46
CA TYR A 167 -2.23 26.67 20.20
C TYR A 167 -3.25 27.68 19.61
N ASN A 168 -2.80 28.88 19.25
CA ASN A 168 -3.66 29.90 18.62
C ASN A 168 -4.12 29.50 17.20
N TYR A 169 -3.26 28.85 16.41
CA TYR A 169 -3.64 28.33 15.11
C TYR A 169 -4.69 27.22 15.23
N LEU A 170 -4.53 26.32 16.20
CA LEU A 170 -5.49 25.25 16.50
C LEU A 170 -6.81 25.78 17.08
N SER A 171 -6.81 26.87 17.86
CA SER A 171 -8.04 27.45 18.43
C SER A 171 -8.85 28.25 17.40
N LYS A 172 -8.20 28.96 16.47
CA LYS A 172 -8.87 29.70 15.39
C LYS A 172 -9.55 28.80 14.36
N LYS A 173 -9.06 27.57 14.17
CA LYS A 173 -9.66 26.59 13.26
C LYS A 173 -10.97 25.98 13.79
N LYS A 174 -11.28 26.10 15.08
CA LYS A 174 -12.54 25.65 15.70
C LYS A 174 -13.71 26.65 15.60
N ARG A 175 -13.50 27.86 15.05
CA ARG A 175 -14.51 28.93 14.97
C ARG A 175 -14.96 29.29 13.54
N LYS A 176 -14.80 28.39 12.58
CA LYS A 176 -15.38 28.54 11.23
C LYS A 176 -16.28 27.37 10.91
#